data_AF-E6VRY9-F1
#
_entry.id   AF-E6VRY9-F1
#
_cell.length_a   1.000
_cell.length_b   1.000
_cell.length_c   1.000
_cell.angle_alpha   90.00
_cell.angle_beta   90.00
_cell.angle_gamma   90.00
#
_symmetry.space_group_name_H-M   'P 1'
#
loop_
_entity.id
_entity.type
_entity.pdbx_description
1 polymer ?
#
loop_
_entity_poly.entity_id
_entity_poly.type
_entity_poly.pdbx_seq_one_letter_code
_entity_poly.pdbx_strand_id
1 'polypeptide(L)'
;MSKSLQTQLRVPAQGRLLALVQGYVRQVSETAGLAGREVAALELAAEEAFLNICDHAYPDGTRGDVLIGGEIRESELVLDFRDEGLPFDPSLLRAAEPESSVEPSVESVVEPGWTGGLGLKLIRHAVDEVSWINHGRQGKSLCLVKRLPGVDALAESGRAQAQPMVREEVAQAPMQRYETRAIQPGEAMQVARIFWLAYGYSYKNEAFYRPEGMLHLVGTGKLISFVAVAEDGDVAGHAGLLRPEPVPMAELALLVVSPAHRGRKIMDSLFEALVARAREMELFGLALNPVTSHPISQRQSMEAGGKPCGLDLAACPPRQFKGLGLDDKPRQRESYLHCFMYLTTPPVARVHVPARHREMVERIYANLDRLVEPLPLTATEPDGAPGDYSVSFDMGLKKGVIRVRRADERQWSEIRRAAIDLVEIAGAEKVDIDLPLAQAATPILCERAEEAGFFFAGIWPHGAEDGDMLRLTRLAAPFDLGHLRLHSDFANALSDYVGREMKRAGLPASGPDA
;
A
#
# COMPACT_ATOMS: atom_id res chain seq x y z
N MET A 1 28.21 -27.82 -3.15
CA MET A 1 27.03 -27.03 -2.75
C MET A 1 26.56 -27.56 -1.40
N SER A 2 27.16 -27.09 -0.31
CA SER A 2 26.63 -27.35 1.02
C SER A 2 25.25 -26.69 1.11
N LYS A 3 24.19 -27.45 1.40
CA LYS A 3 22.86 -26.89 1.60
C LYS A 3 22.83 -26.25 2.99
N SER A 4 22.47 -24.96 3.10
CA SER A 4 22.15 -24.38 4.40
C SER A 4 20.96 -25.10 5.01
N LEU A 5 21.00 -25.33 6.32
CA LEU A 5 19.90 -25.95 7.05
C LEU A 5 18.99 -24.84 7.57
N GLN A 6 17.73 -24.85 7.14
CA GLN A 6 16.73 -23.85 7.52
C GLN A 6 15.62 -24.49 8.34
N THR A 7 15.25 -23.83 9.43
CA THR A 7 14.20 -24.23 10.37
C THR A 7 13.33 -23.02 10.72
N GLN A 8 12.09 -23.26 11.15
CA GLN A 8 11.19 -22.19 11.59
C GLN A 8 10.25 -22.67 12.71
N LEU A 9 9.96 -21.77 13.64
CA LEU A 9 8.93 -21.90 14.67
C LEU A 9 7.96 -20.72 14.54
N ARG A 10 6.64 -20.98 14.48
CA ARG A 10 5.60 -19.94 14.49
C ARG A 10 4.81 -20.03 15.79
N VAL A 11 4.76 -18.94 16.55
CA VAL A 11 4.01 -18.84 17.81
C VAL A 11 3.26 -17.51 17.89
N PRO A 12 2.09 -17.44 18.56
CA PRO A 12 1.48 -16.17 18.91
C PRO A 12 2.40 -15.29 19.76
N ALA A 13 2.35 -13.96 19.61
CA ALA A 13 3.07 -12.99 20.44
C ALA A 13 2.52 -12.97 21.87
N GLN A 14 2.90 -13.98 22.68
CA GLN A 14 2.43 -14.19 24.05
C GLN A 14 3.57 -14.70 24.93
N GLY A 15 3.89 -13.95 26.00
CA GLY A 15 5.00 -14.29 26.90
C GLY A 15 4.95 -15.70 27.50
N ARG A 16 3.76 -16.31 27.65
CA ARG A 16 3.62 -17.71 28.11
C ARG A 16 4.28 -18.75 27.20
N LEU A 17 4.61 -18.39 25.96
CA LEU A 17 5.25 -19.26 24.97
C LEU A 17 6.77 -19.07 24.93
N LEU A 18 7.34 -18.22 25.79
CA LEU A 18 8.78 -17.92 25.83
C LEU A 18 9.65 -19.18 25.91
N ALA A 19 9.28 -20.15 26.75
CA ALA A 19 10.02 -21.40 26.89
C ALA A 19 10.11 -22.21 25.58
N LEU A 20 9.09 -22.13 24.71
CA LEU A 20 9.13 -22.77 23.39
C LEU A 20 10.13 -22.06 22.47
N VAL A 21 10.17 -20.72 22.51
CA VAL A 21 11.11 -19.91 21.73
C VAL A 21 12.55 -20.17 22.17
N GLN A 22 12.82 -20.13 23.48
CA GLN A 22 14.14 -20.43 24.02
C GLN A 22 14.57 -21.87 23.70
N GLY A 23 13.67 -22.84 23.87
CA GLY A 23 13.94 -24.23 23.51
C GLY A 23 14.28 -24.41 22.02
N TYR A 24 13.57 -23.73 21.13
CA TYR A 24 13.86 -23.74 19.70
C TYR A 24 15.24 -23.15 19.39
N VAL A 25 15.55 -21.96 19.90
CA VAL A 25 16.85 -21.31 19.68
C VAL A 25 17.98 -22.16 20.23
N ARG A 26 17.81 -22.73 21.43
CA ARG A 26 18.76 -23.67 22.03
C ARG A 26 19.10 -24.83 21.09
N GLN A 27 18.07 -25.52 20.58
CA GLN A 27 18.27 -26.70 19.72
C GLN A 27 18.93 -26.34 18.39
N VAL A 28 18.57 -25.19 17.79
CA VAL A 28 19.22 -24.70 16.56
C VAL A 28 20.68 -24.35 16.83
N SER A 29 20.98 -23.65 17.93
CA SER A 29 22.35 -23.28 18.31
C SER A 29 23.23 -24.49 18.62
N GLU A 30 22.70 -25.50 19.32
CA GLU A 30 23.40 -26.77 19.58
C GLU A 30 23.66 -27.53 18.26
N THR A 31 22.69 -27.55 17.36
CA THR A 31 22.84 -28.17 16.02
C THR A 31 23.90 -27.45 15.18
N ALA A 32 24.07 -26.14 15.38
CA ALA A 32 25.11 -25.34 14.73
C ALA A 32 26.52 -25.53 15.33
N GLY A 33 26.65 -26.35 16.38
CA GLY A 33 27.94 -26.67 17.02
C GLY A 33 28.43 -25.63 18.03
N LEU A 34 27.56 -24.73 18.51
CA LEU A 34 27.91 -23.73 19.51
C LEU A 34 28.05 -24.35 20.92
N ALA A 35 28.95 -23.79 21.73
CA ALA A 35 29.18 -24.27 23.09
C ALA A 35 28.09 -23.77 24.06
N GLY A 36 27.88 -24.49 25.17
CA GLY A 36 26.78 -24.22 26.11
C GLY A 36 26.70 -22.79 26.65
N ARG A 37 27.83 -22.07 26.77
CA ARG A 37 27.84 -20.65 27.16
C ARG A 37 27.26 -19.74 26.06
N GLU A 38 27.56 -20.03 24.81
CA GLU A 38 27.04 -19.25 23.66
C GLU A 38 25.57 -19.57 23.41
N VAL A 39 25.19 -20.84 23.56
CA VAL A 39 23.79 -21.27 23.51
C VAL A 39 22.96 -20.51 24.56
N ALA A 40 23.43 -20.46 25.81
CA ALA A 40 22.74 -19.72 26.87
C ALA A 40 22.65 -18.20 26.59
N ALA A 41 23.68 -17.61 25.96
CA ALA A 41 23.64 -16.20 25.57
C ALA A 41 22.61 -15.95 24.45
N LEU A 42 22.50 -16.85 23.47
CA LEU A 42 21.51 -16.75 22.40
C LEU A 42 20.08 -16.99 22.90
N GLU A 43 19.87 -17.87 23.89
CA GLU A 43 18.57 -18.04 24.55
C GLU A 43 18.12 -16.76 25.26
N LEU A 44 19.06 -16.07 25.92
CA LEU A 44 18.79 -14.79 26.56
C LEU A 44 18.49 -13.70 25.51
N ALA A 45 19.25 -13.66 24.42
CA ALA A 45 18.97 -12.76 23.31
C ALA A 45 17.58 -13.01 22.69
N ALA A 46 17.21 -14.29 22.55
CA ALA A 46 15.91 -14.70 22.05
C ALA A 46 14.77 -14.32 22.99
N GLU A 47 14.97 -14.42 24.30
CA GLU A 47 14.03 -13.95 25.32
C GLU A 47 13.76 -12.46 25.18
N GLU A 48 14.82 -11.67 25.13
CA GLU A 48 14.72 -10.22 24.99
C GLU A 48 14.05 -9.82 23.67
N ALA A 49 14.41 -10.47 22.56
CA ALA A 49 13.79 -10.24 21.26
C ALA A 49 12.29 -10.58 21.27
N PHE A 50 11.93 -11.75 21.80
CA PHE A 50 10.55 -12.24 21.80
C PHE A 50 9.64 -11.44 22.76
N LEU A 51 10.11 -11.14 23.97
CA LEU A 51 9.36 -10.33 24.92
C LEU A 51 9.20 -8.90 24.41
N ASN A 52 10.23 -8.33 23.77
CA ASN A 52 10.10 -7.01 23.14
C ASN A 52 8.98 -6.99 22.08
N ILE A 53 8.87 -8.04 21.26
CA ILE A 53 7.77 -8.17 20.31
C ILE A 53 6.42 -8.27 21.03
N CYS A 54 6.32 -9.13 22.06
CA CYS A 54 5.09 -9.30 22.83
C CYS A 54 4.59 -7.99 23.46
N ASP A 55 5.52 -7.18 23.96
CA ASP A 55 5.19 -6.02 24.78
C ASP A 55 5.04 -4.72 23.98
N HIS A 56 5.65 -4.64 22.79
CA HIS A 56 5.79 -3.38 22.05
C HIS A 56 5.34 -3.43 20.58
N ALA A 57 5.31 -4.61 19.95
CA ALA A 57 4.99 -4.68 18.53
C ALA A 57 3.52 -4.33 18.22
N TYR A 58 2.62 -4.53 19.18
CA TYR A 58 1.17 -4.37 19.00
C TYR A 58 0.54 -3.42 20.04
N PRO A 59 0.67 -2.08 19.87
CA PRO A 59 0.16 -1.09 20.82
C PRO A 59 -1.36 -1.06 20.95
N ASP A 60 -2.09 -1.60 19.97
CA ASP A 60 -3.56 -1.74 19.98
C ASP A 60 -4.04 -3.01 20.71
N GLY A 61 -3.13 -3.78 21.30
CA GLY A 61 -3.43 -5.03 22.01
C GLY A 61 -3.78 -6.21 21.10
N THR A 62 -3.78 -6.02 19.76
CA THR A 62 -3.97 -7.14 18.82
C THR A 62 -2.79 -8.11 18.92
N ARG A 63 -3.04 -9.41 18.98
CA ARG A 63 -1.94 -10.39 19.09
C ARG A 63 -1.66 -10.97 17.71
N GLY A 64 -0.55 -10.54 17.09
CA GLY A 64 -0.03 -11.18 15.89
C GLY A 64 0.79 -12.42 16.18
N ASP A 65 1.26 -13.08 15.13
CA ASP A 65 2.22 -14.18 15.22
C ASP A 65 3.65 -13.67 15.17
N VAL A 66 4.55 -14.43 15.79
CA VAL A 66 6.00 -14.30 15.71
C VAL A 66 6.54 -15.53 15.00
N LEU A 67 7.29 -15.32 13.92
CA LEU A 67 8.03 -16.35 13.23
C LEU A 67 9.50 -16.26 13.66
N ILE A 68 10.01 -17.34 14.24
CA ILE A 68 11.41 -17.47 14.62
C ILE A 68 12.09 -18.39 13.61
N GLY A 69 12.93 -17.84 12.74
CA GLY A 69 13.72 -18.56 11.76
C GLY A 69 15.12 -18.89 12.28
N GLY A 70 15.64 -20.06 11.91
CA GLY A 70 17.02 -20.45 12.17
C GLY A 70 17.67 -20.97 10.90
N GLU A 71 18.74 -20.32 10.43
CA GLU A 71 19.52 -20.75 9.28
C GLU A 71 20.97 -21.02 9.69
N ILE A 72 21.40 -22.27 9.53
CA ILE A 72 22.78 -22.70 9.74
C ILE A 72 23.49 -22.70 8.39
N ARG A 73 24.46 -21.81 8.24
CA ARG A 73 25.35 -21.68 7.08
C ARG A 73 26.73 -22.26 7.41
N GLU A 74 27.63 -22.28 6.43
CA GLU A 74 28.98 -22.83 6.62
C GLU A 74 29.79 -22.11 7.71
N SER A 75 29.61 -20.79 7.87
CA SER A 75 30.40 -19.95 8.80
C SER A 75 29.57 -19.20 9.83
N GLU A 76 28.24 -19.31 9.81
CA GLU A 76 27.38 -18.51 10.67
C GLU A 76 26.03 -19.18 10.94
N LEU A 77 25.46 -18.85 12.10
CA LEU A 77 24.08 -19.08 12.48
C LEU A 77 23.32 -17.76 12.39
N VAL A 78 22.23 -17.74 11.63
CA VAL A 78 21.31 -16.61 11.53
C VAL A 78 20.01 -16.96 12.25
N LEU A 79 19.62 -16.13 13.21
CA LEU A 79 18.32 -16.19 13.88
C LEU A 79 17.49 -14.97 13.45
N ASP A 80 16.28 -15.21 12.96
CA ASP A 80 15.34 -14.17 12.51
C ASP A 80 14.10 -14.18 13.38
N PHE A 81 13.72 -13.04 13.93
CA PHE A 81 12.48 -12.85 14.69
C PHE A 81 11.58 -11.90 13.90
N ARG A 82 10.60 -12.45 13.20
CA ARG A 82 9.69 -11.72 12.32
C ARG A 82 8.31 -11.55 12.94
N ASP A 83 7.78 -10.34 12.85
CA ASP A 83 6.45 -9.96 13.36
C ASP A 83 5.75 -8.94 12.44
N GLU A 84 4.43 -8.80 12.55
CA GLU A 84 3.60 -7.85 11.78
C GLU A 84 3.21 -6.60 12.59
N GLY A 85 3.95 -6.30 13.66
CA GLY A 85 3.76 -5.14 14.51
C GLY A 85 4.37 -3.84 13.98
N LEU A 86 4.30 -2.77 14.78
CA LEU A 86 4.73 -1.40 14.43
C LEU A 86 6.16 -1.40 13.80
N PRO A 87 6.38 -0.76 12.64
CA PRO A 87 7.70 -0.63 12.04
C PRO A 87 8.70 -0.03 13.03
N PHE A 88 9.89 -0.62 13.09
CA PHE A 88 10.96 -0.12 13.95
C PHE A 88 11.61 1.12 13.32
N ASP A 89 11.88 2.14 14.14
CA ASP A 89 12.55 3.38 13.74
C ASP A 89 14.02 3.38 14.19
N PRO A 90 14.99 3.22 13.27
CA PRO A 90 16.42 3.23 13.61
C PRO A 90 16.93 4.58 14.12
N SER A 91 16.24 5.69 13.85
CA SER A 91 16.66 7.02 14.33
C SER A 91 16.49 7.16 15.86
N LEU A 92 15.60 6.37 16.46
CA LEU A 92 15.50 6.22 17.91
C LEU A 92 16.80 5.68 18.54
N LEU A 93 17.66 5.02 17.77
CA LEU A 93 18.99 4.60 18.22
C LEU A 93 20.01 5.75 18.20
N ARG A 94 19.76 6.83 17.43
CA ARG A 94 20.67 7.98 17.24
C ARG A 94 20.36 9.15 18.19
N ALA A 95 19.09 9.33 18.55
CA ALA A 95 18.62 10.50 19.32
C ALA A 95 18.99 10.49 20.81
N ALA A 96 19.67 9.46 21.33
CA ALA A 96 20.00 9.40 22.75
C ALA A 96 21.51 9.30 23.06
N GLU A 97 22.33 9.92 22.20
CA GLU A 97 23.66 10.38 22.59
C GLU A 97 23.56 11.55 23.57
N PRO A 98 24.12 11.47 24.80
CA PRO A 98 24.24 12.64 25.66
C PRO A 98 25.45 13.48 25.24
N GLU A 99 25.24 14.78 25.01
CA GLU A 99 26.34 15.75 25.13
C GLU A 99 26.91 15.70 26.55
N SER A 100 28.23 15.86 26.62
CA SER A 100 29.12 15.47 27.71
C SER A 100 28.85 16.07 29.10
N SER A 101 29.11 15.24 30.12
CA SER A 101 29.72 15.55 31.44
C SER A 101 29.06 16.61 32.33
N VAL A 102 28.19 16.16 33.25
CA VAL A 102 28.01 16.79 34.58
C VAL A 102 27.83 15.67 35.62
N GLU A 103 28.59 15.74 36.72
CA GLU A 103 28.53 14.80 37.86
C GLU A 103 27.19 14.91 38.63
N PRO A 104 26.71 13.83 39.29
CA PRO A 104 25.42 13.87 39.97
C PRO A 104 25.56 14.51 41.35
N SER A 105 24.86 15.63 41.58
CA SER A 105 24.52 16.09 42.92
C SER A 105 23.12 15.62 43.34
N VAL A 106 23.01 15.43 44.65
CA VAL A 106 22.00 14.69 45.40
C VAL A 106 20.64 15.40 45.42
N GLU A 107 19.58 14.61 45.60
CA GLU A 107 18.17 15.00 45.89
C GLU A 107 17.22 15.15 44.69
N SER A 108 16.72 14.01 44.20
CA SER A 108 15.28 13.88 43.93
C SER A 108 14.84 12.41 44.02
N VAL A 109 13.67 12.23 44.59
CA VAL A 109 13.07 10.96 45.03
C VAL A 109 12.85 10.01 43.86
N VAL A 110 13.47 8.83 43.92
CA VAL A 110 13.25 7.72 42.98
C VAL A 110 12.20 6.79 43.58
N GLU A 111 11.04 6.68 42.94
CA GLU A 111 10.12 5.54 43.11
C GLU A 111 10.01 4.73 41.81
N PRO A 112 9.77 3.41 41.89
CA PRO A 112 10.43 2.42 41.03
C PRO A 112 9.50 1.78 39.99
N GLY A 113 9.94 1.70 38.72
CA GLY A 113 9.16 1.11 37.63
C GLY A 113 9.99 0.66 36.41
N TRP A 114 10.72 -0.45 36.59
CA TRP A 114 11.37 -1.38 35.62
C TRP A 114 12.49 -0.92 34.63
N THR A 115 13.70 -1.37 34.98
CA THR A 115 14.85 -1.91 34.19
C THR A 115 14.67 -2.16 32.66
N GLY A 116 15.21 -1.30 31.78
CA GLY A 116 14.94 -1.41 30.32
C GLY A 116 16.07 -1.10 29.32
N GLY A 117 17.34 -1.05 29.72
CA GLY A 117 18.49 -0.90 28.81
C GLY A 117 19.33 -2.16 28.65
N LEU A 118 18.94 -3.24 29.33
CA LEU A 118 19.70 -4.47 29.42
C LEU A 118 19.42 -5.38 28.21
N GLY A 119 18.16 -5.49 27.77
CA GLY A 119 17.77 -6.46 26.75
C GLY A 119 18.51 -6.35 25.42
N LEU A 120 18.53 -5.15 24.81
CA LEU A 120 19.30 -4.95 23.58
C LEU A 120 20.82 -5.08 23.79
N LYS A 121 21.32 -4.74 24.98
CA LYS A 121 22.73 -4.98 25.34
C LYS A 121 23.01 -6.48 25.43
N LEU A 122 22.11 -7.27 26.02
CA LEU A 122 22.20 -8.73 26.09
C LEU A 122 22.18 -9.35 24.69
N ILE A 123 21.27 -8.90 23.82
CA ILE A 123 21.24 -9.31 22.42
C ILE A 123 22.58 -9.01 21.74
N ARG A 124 23.07 -7.76 21.80
CA ARG A 124 24.35 -7.37 21.19
C ARG A 124 25.57 -8.05 21.81
N HIS A 125 25.51 -8.46 23.06
CA HIS A 125 26.57 -9.24 23.69
C HIS A 125 26.56 -10.71 23.29
N ALA A 126 25.41 -11.23 22.85
CA ALA A 126 25.25 -12.62 22.45
C ALA A 126 25.66 -12.88 20.99
N VAL A 127 25.50 -11.90 20.10
CA VAL A 127 25.63 -12.05 18.65
C VAL A 127 26.67 -11.08 18.07
N ASP A 128 27.20 -11.40 16.88
CA ASP A 128 28.21 -10.57 16.21
C ASP A 128 27.58 -9.41 15.43
N GLU A 129 26.41 -9.64 14.83
CA GLU A 129 25.67 -8.62 14.07
C GLU A 129 24.19 -8.63 14.42
N VAL A 130 23.60 -7.43 14.48
CA VAL A 130 22.17 -7.21 14.72
C VAL A 130 21.66 -6.26 13.64
N SER A 131 20.61 -6.65 12.93
CA SER A 131 19.97 -5.78 11.94
C SER A 131 18.45 -5.86 12.03
N TRP A 132 17.79 -4.75 11.69
CA TRP A 132 16.34 -4.69 11.53
C TRP A 132 15.99 -4.55 10.06
N ILE A 133 15.06 -5.35 9.58
CA ILE A 133 14.65 -5.35 8.17
C ILE A 133 13.14 -5.12 8.08
N ASN A 134 12.73 -4.06 7.40
CA ASN A 134 11.31 -3.80 7.09
C ASN A 134 10.94 -4.49 5.77
N HIS A 135 10.18 -5.59 5.85
CA HIS A 135 9.80 -6.41 4.69
C HIS A 135 8.55 -5.90 3.96
N GLY A 136 8.13 -4.66 4.20
CA GLY A 136 6.90 -4.11 3.61
C GLY A 136 5.68 -4.84 4.18
N ARG A 137 4.81 -5.38 3.31
CA ARG A 137 3.57 -6.05 3.75
C ARG A 137 3.79 -7.35 4.55
N GLN A 138 5.02 -7.88 4.57
CA GLN A 138 5.37 -9.09 5.34
C GLN A 138 5.84 -8.80 6.77
N GLY A 139 5.69 -7.56 7.24
CA GLY A 139 6.11 -7.16 8.57
C GLY A 139 7.55 -6.68 8.65
N LYS A 140 8.13 -6.79 9.83
CA LYS A 140 9.53 -6.48 10.11
C LYS A 140 10.23 -7.71 10.70
N SER A 141 11.54 -7.75 10.62
CA SER A 141 12.30 -8.77 11.34
C SER A 141 13.55 -8.21 12.01
N LEU A 142 13.85 -8.76 13.18
CA LEU A 142 15.13 -8.64 13.86
C LEU A 142 16.00 -9.84 13.46
N CYS A 143 17.09 -9.56 12.76
CA CYS A 143 18.06 -10.56 12.34
C CYS A 143 19.29 -10.49 13.24
N LEU A 144 19.65 -11.64 13.80
CA LEU A 144 20.78 -11.85 14.70
C LEU A 144 21.76 -12.83 14.03
N VAL A 145 23.01 -12.41 13.85
CA VAL A 145 24.04 -13.24 13.22
C VAL A 145 25.12 -13.60 14.23
N LYS A 146 25.39 -14.91 14.36
CA LYS A 146 26.46 -15.46 15.18
C LYS A 146 27.43 -16.25 14.32
N ARG A 147 28.71 -15.90 14.32
CA ARG A 147 29.76 -16.60 13.58
C ARG A 147 30.09 -17.93 14.25
N LEU A 148 30.21 -18.99 13.47
CA LEU A 148 30.53 -20.33 13.97
C LEU A 148 32.05 -20.52 14.11
N PRO A 149 32.53 -21.38 15.03
CA PRO A 149 33.96 -21.60 15.23
C PRO A 149 34.61 -22.24 13.99
N GLY A 150 35.35 -21.44 13.23
CA GLY A 150 36.07 -21.84 12.02
C GLY A 150 36.01 -20.73 10.98
N VAL A 151 37.17 -20.10 10.76
CA VAL A 151 37.49 -18.96 9.87
C VAL A 151 37.70 -17.63 10.63
N ASP A 152 38.90 -17.10 10.45
CA ASP A 152 39.47 -15.91 11.07
C ASP A 152 38.64 -14.63 10.84
N ALA A 153 38.53 -13.86 11.91
CA ALA A 153 37.86 -12.58 11.98
C ALA A 153 38.73 -11.43 11.44
N LEU A 154 38.12 -10.47 10.74
CA LEU A 154 38.57 -9.08 10.78
C LEU A 154 37.40 -8.07 10.75
N ALA A 155 37.66 -7.00 11.50
CA ALA A 155 37.11 -5.65 11.47
C ALA A 155 35.95 -5.30 12.43
N GLU A 156 36.34 -4.61 13.50
CA GLU A 156 35.54 -3.79 14.43
C GLU A 156 34.94 -2.55 13.74
N SER A 157 33.86 -1.97 14.29
CA SER A 157 33.85 -0.60 14.87
C SER A 157 32.45 -0.09 15.25
N GLY A 158 32.37 0.74 16.30
CA GLY A 158 31.34 1.78 16.45
C GLY A 158 30.45 1.71 17.71
N ARG A 159 30.77 2.53 18.73
CA ARG A 159 30.01 2.75 19.97
C ARG A 159 28.89 3.81 19.79
N ALA A 160 27.76 3.65 20.48
CA ALA A 160 26.94 4.74 21.08
C ALA A 160 25.76 4.15 21.90
N GLN A 161 25.41 4.77 23.03
CA GLN A 161 24.30 4.43 23.94
C GLN A 161 23.09 5.34 23.69
N ALA A 162 21.86 4.87 23.97
CA ALA A 162 20.62 5.62 23.84
C ALA A 162 19.44 5.01 24.66
N GLN A 163 18.61 5.85 25.32
CA GLN A 163 17.51 5.54 26.27
C GLN A 163 16.11 5.44 25.60
N PRO A 164 15.10 4.71 26.16
CA PRO A 164 13.76 4.58 25.57
C PRO A 164 12.65 5.41 26.25
N MET A 165 11.62 5.75 25.46
CA MET A 165 10.38 6.41 25.87
C MET A 165 9.14 5.49 25.81
N VAL A 166 8.33 5.65 26.86
CA VAL A 166 6.92 5.43 27.22
C VAL A 166 5.90 4.82 26.21
N ARG A 167 5.04 3.95 26.75
CA ARG A 167 3.75 3.45 26.21
C ARG A 167 2.66 4.53 26.27
N GLU A 168 1.89 4.71 25.21
CA GLU A 168 0.55 5.31 25.32
C GLU A 168 -0.44 4.60 24.37
N GLU A 169 -1.61 4.23 24.92
CA GLU A 169 -2.84 4.33 24.13
C GLU A 169 -2.84 5.74 23.56
N VAL A 170 -2.90 5.89 22.23
CA VAL A 170 -2.67 7.19 21.58
C VAL A 170 -3.65 8.23 22.12
N ALA A 171 -3.21 8.98 23.12
CA ALA A 171 -3.99 10.04 23.72
C ALA A 171 -4.20 11.10 22.65
N GLN A 172 -5.37 11.73 22.64
CA GLN A 172 -5.55 12.89 21.78
C GLN A 172 -4.57 13.96 22.22
N ALA A 173 -3.75 14.44 21.29
CA ALA A 173 -2.83 15.55 21.53
C ALA A 173 -3.61 16.80 21.99
N PRO A 174 -2.99 17.82 22.60
CA PRO A 174 -3.64 19.11 22.81
C PRO A 174 -3.96 19.81 21.49
N MET A 175 -5.00 20.64 21.42
CA MET A 175 -5.29 21.47 20.23
C MET A 175 -4.11 22.39 19.92
N GLN A 176 -3.63 22.36 18.67
CA GLN A 176 -2.41 23.04 18.25
C GLN A 176 -2.45 23.42 16.76
N ARG A 177 -1.48 24.22 16.30
CA ARG A 177 -1.30 24.53 14.88
C ARG A 177 -0.49 23.46 14.18
N TYR A 178 -0.67 23.36 12.86
CA TYR A 178 0.05 22.43 12.01
C TYR A 178 0.66 23.19 10.83
N GLU A 179 1.94 22.93 10.57
CA GLU A 179 2.61 23.40 9.37
C GLU A 179 2.41 22.37 8.25
N THR A 180 1.85 22.78 7.11
CA THR A 180 1.71 21.91 5.93
C THR A 180 2.80 22.26 4.91
N ARG A 181 3.66 21.29 4.59
CA ARG A 181 4.79 21.50 3.67
C ARG A 181 5.25 20.19 3.02
N ALA A 182 6.16 20.29 2.06
CA ALA A 182 6.83 19.13 1.48
C ALA A 182 7.59 18.33 2.55
N ILE A 183 7.63 17.01 2.37
CA ILE A 183 8.35 16.11 3.27
C ILE A 183 9.86 16.34 3.23
N GLN A 184 10.51 16.25 4.39
CA GLN A 184 11.96 16.19 4.55
C GLN A 184 12.44 14.74 4.68
N PRO A 185 13.65 14.39 4.21
CA PRO A 185 14.12 12.99 4.25
C PRO A 185 14.07 12.32 5.63
N GLY A 186 14.32 13.07 6.71
CA GLY A 186 14.26 12.56 8.08
C GLY A 186 12.85 12.20 8.58
N GLU A 187 11.80 12.71 7.93
CA GLU A 187 10.40 12.52 8.33
C GLU A 187 9.80 11.23 7.75
N ALA A 188 10.52 10.56 6.84
CA ALA A 188 10.01 9.41 6.11
C ALA A 188 9.62 8.22 7.00
N MET A 189 10.34 8.04 8.11
CA MET A 189 10.02 7.00 9.09
C MET A 189 8.74 7.31 9.87
N GLN A 190 8.52 8.57 10.23
CA GLN A 190 7.29 8.96 10.92
C GLN A 190 6.07 8.71 10.02
N VAL A 191 6.17 9.04 8.73
CA VAL A 191 5.12 8.70 7.74
C VAL A 191 4.85 7.20 7.71
N ALA A 192 5.90 6.36 7.62
CA ALA A 192 5.74 4.91 7.60
C ALA A 192 5.01 4.37 8.86
N ARG A 193 5.33 4.93 10.03
CA ARG A 193 4.65 4.59 11.29
C ARG A 193 3.18 5.01 11.28
N ILE A 194 2.84 6.19 10.77
CA ILE A 194 1.44 6.65 10.67
C ILE A 194 0.64 5.77 9.72
N PHE A 195 1.22 5.33 8.60
CA PHE A 195 0.58 4.36 7.71
C PHE A 195 0.26 3.04 8.41
N TRP A 196 1.19 2.51 9.20
CA TRP A 196 0.93 1.32 9.99
C TRP A 196 -0.16 1.54 11.05
N LEU A 197 -0.13 2.68 11.75
CA LEU A 197 -1.16 3.01 12.75
C LEU A 197 -2.56 3.09 12.14
N ALA A 198 -2.68 3.50 10.87
CA ALA A 198 -3.97 3.60 10.18
C ALA A 198 -4.41 2.29 9.49
N TYR A 199 -3.47 1.52 8.94
CA TYR A 199 -3.79 0.42 8.03
C TYR A 199 -3.15 -0.94 8.40
N GLY A 200 -2.36 -1.03 9.47
CA GLY A 200 -1.46 -2.16 9.70
C GLY A 200 -0.53 -2.35 8.50
N TYR A 201 -0.38 -3.57 8.00
CA TYR A 201 0.32 -3.88 6.74
C TYR A 201 -0.60 -4.08 5.54
N SER A 202 -1.86 -3.63 5.64
CA SER A 202 -2.88 -3.87 4.60
C SER A 202 -2.91 -2.83 3.47
N TYR A 203 -2.21 -1.69 3.61
CA TYR A 203 -2.11 -0.67 2.57
C TYR A 203 -1.49 -1.19 1.25
N LYS A 204 -2.03 -0.73 0.11
CA LYS A 204 -1.70 -1.24 -1.23
C LYS A 204 -0.24 -1.01 -1.66
N ASN A 205 0.33 0.14 -1.30
CA ASN A 205 1.67 0.53 -1.76
C ASN A 205 2.70 0.25 -0.65
N GLU A 206 3.50 -0.79 -0.84
CA GLU A 206 4.49 -1.22 0.15
C GLU A 206 5.64 -0.23 0.38
N ALA A 207 5.87 0.70 -0.56
CA ALA A 207 6.87 1.75 -0.40
C ALA A 207 6.58 2.66 0.80
N PHE A 208 5.35 2.68 1.31
CA PHE A 208 4.97 3.46 2.49
C PHE A 208 5.23 2.75 3.81
N TYR A 209 5.72 1.51 3.79
CA TYR A 209 6.26 0.83 4.97
C TYR A 209 7.79 0.78 4.98
N ARG A 210 8.45 1.30 3.93
CA ARG A 210 9.90 1.35 3.79
C ARG A 210 10.31 2.81 3.51
N PRO A 211 10.91 3.54 4.47
CA PRO A 211 11.29 4.94 4.26
C PRO A 211 12.11 5.15 2.99
N GLU A 212 13.02 4.24 2.67
CA GLU A 212 13.86 4.29 1.48
C GLU A 212 13.03 4.20 0.18
N GLY A 213 11.99 3.38 0.19
CA GLY A 213 11.06 3.23 -0.94
C GLY A 213 10.28 4.51 -1.19
N MET A 214 9.77 5.14 -0.14
CA MET A 214 9.07 6.43 -0.26
C MET A 214 10.02 7.54 -0.73
N LEU A 215 11.21 7.64 -0.14
CA LEU A 215 12.23 8.63 -0.54
C LEU A 215 12.68 8.42 -1.99
N HIS A 216 12.76 7.19 -2.47
CA HIS A 216 13.02 6.90 -3.88
C HIS A 216 11.90 7.44 -4.79
N LEU A 217 10.63 7.26 -4.42
CA LEU A 217 9.50 7.82 -5.18
C LEU A 217 9.51 9.35 -5.19
N VAL A 218 9.85 9.99 -4.06
CA VAL A 218 10.01 11.45 -3.98
C VAL A 218 11.17 11.92 -4.84
N GLY A 219 12.35 11.30 -4.69
CA GLY A 219 13.56 11.68 -5.43
C GLY A 219 13.45 11.46 -6.93
N THR A 220 12.63 10.51 -7.39
CA THR A 220 12.35 10.29 -8.82
C THR A 220 11.20 11.15 -9.37
N GLY A 221 10.58 11.99 -8.54
CA GLY A 221 9.44 12.83 -8.93
C GLY A 221 8.14 12.05 -9.16
N LYS A 222 8.12 10.74 -8.90
CA LYS A 222 6.92 9.90 -9.00
C LYS A 222 5.93 10.15 -7.86
N LEU A 223 6.40 10.73 -6.76
CA LEU A 223 5.58 11.12 -5.62
C LEU A 223 5.90 12.57 -5.24
N ILE A 224 4.91 13.44 -5.28
CA ILE A 224 4.98 14.73 -4.59
C ILE A 224 4.33 14.52 -3.21
N SER A 225 5.14 14.53 -2.15
CA SER A 225 4.72 14.19 -0.79
C SER A 225 4.69 15.44 0.10
N PHE A 226 3.59 15.60 0.82
CA PHE A 226 3.37 16.65 1.81
C PHE A 226 3.08 16.03 3.17
N VAL A 227 3.55 16.70 4.21
CA VAL A 227 3.32 16.37 5.61
C VAL A 227 2.67 17.54 6.34
N ALA A 228 1.89 17.22 7.35
CA ALA A 228 1.42 18.17 8.35
C ALA A 228 2.21 17.93 9.63
N VAL A 229 2.96 18.93 10.07
CA VAL A 229 3.88 18.84 11.21
C VAL A 229 3.33 19.62 12.39
N ALA A 230 3.30 18.98 13.56
CA ALA A 230 2.85 19.56 14.81
C ALA A 230 3.91 20.50 15.42
N GLU A 231 3.55 21.23 16.48
CA GLU A 231 4.43 22.22 17.13
C GLU A 231 5.65 21.58 17.81
N ASP A 232 5.55 20.30 18.17
CA ASP A 232 6.63 19.46 18.71
C ASP A 232 7.56 18.88 17.63
N GLY A 233 7.26 19.10 16.35
CA GLY A 233 8.02 18.58 15.22
C GLY A 233 7.56 17.21 14.72
N ASP A 234 6.53 16.62 15.33
CA ASP A 234 6.00 15.32 14.90
C ASP A 234 5.12 15.45 13.65
N VAL A 235 5.27 14.48 12.74
CA VAL A 235 4.39 14.35 11.59
C VAL A 235 3.02 13.88 12.07
N ALA A 236 2.03 14.76 11.96
CA ALA A 236 0.65 14.50 12.34
C ALA A 236 -0.18 13.91 11.19
N GLY A 237 0.25 14.08 9.95
CA GLY A 237 -0.40 13.51 8.78
C GLY A 237 0.45 13.60 7.52
N HIS A 238 0.06 12.83 6.51
CA HIS A 238 0.72 12.78 5.21
C HIS A 238 -0.32 12.70 4.09
N ALA A 239 0.02 13.28 2.94
CA ALA A 239 -0.71 13.15 1.69
C ALA A 239 0.25 13.24 0.50
N GLY A 240 -0.12 12.69 -0.66
CA GLY A 240 0.72 12.87 -1.84
C GLY A 240 0.01 12.76 -3.19
N LEU A 241 0.65 13.35 -4.20
CA LEU A 241 0.31 13.16 -5.61
C LEU A 241 1.21 12.06 -6.19
N LEU A 242 0.61 10.95 -6.61
CA LEU A 242 1.31 9.86 -7.27
C LEU A 242 1.23 10.03 -8.80
N ARG A 243 2.38 10.01 -9.46
CA ARG A 243 2.54 10.24 -10.90
C ARG A 243 3.58 9.27 -11.47
N PRO A 244 3.20 7.99 -11.71
CA PRO A 244 4.14 6.96 -12.15
C PRO A 244 4.85 7.28 -13.47
N GLU A 245 4.16 8.02 -14.34
CA GLU A 245 4.62 8.52 -15.62
C GLU A 245 4.34 10.02 -15.69
N PRO A 246 5.12 10.81 -16.47
CA PRO A 246 4.94 12.25 -16.59
C PRO A 246 3.72 12.64 -17.46
N VAL A 247 2.57 12.02 -17.23
CA VAL A 247 1.27 12.41 -17.81
C VAL A 247 0.77 13.71 -17.17
N PRO A 248 -0.11 14.51 -17.79
CA PRO A 248 -0.55 15.80 -17.24
C PRO A 248 -1.58 15.63 -16.10
N MET A 249 -1.49 14.57 -15.31
CA MET A 249 -2.37 14.29 -14.19
C MET A 249 -1.60 13.61 -13.06
N ALA A 250 -2.23 13.54 -11.89
CA ALA A 250 -1.77 12.73 -10.78
C ALA A 250 -2.93 12.07 -10.03
N GLU A 251 -2.65 10.94 -9.37
CA GLU A 251 -3.55 10.38 -8.36
C GLU A 251 -3.30 11.13 -7.05
N LEU A 252 -4.32 11.81 -6.53
CA LEU A 252 -4.29 12.30 -5.16
C LEU A 252 -4.59 11.11 -4.25
N ALA A 253 -3.56 10.66 -3.57
CA ALA A 253 -3.57 9.45 -2.78
C ALA A 253 -2.97 9.70 -1.39
N LEU A 254 -2.85 8.61 -0.65
CA LEU A 254 -1.90 8.53 0.47
C LEU A 254 -2.23 9.46 1.65
N LEU A 255 -3.51 9.80 1.80
CA LEU A 255 -4.04 10.61 2.89
C LEU A 255 -4.11 9.76 4.17
N VAL A 256 -3.31 10.13 5.16
CA VAL A 256 -3.37 9.54 6.49
C VAL A 256 -3.15 10.60 7.55
N VAL A 257 -3.91 10.52 8.64
CA VAL A 257 -3.76 11.37 9.82
C VAL A 257 -3.54 10.45 11.01
N SER A 258 -2.52 10.75 11.80
CA SER A 258 -2.23 10.04 13.04
C SER A 258 -3.49 10.02 13.94
N PRO A 259 -3.83 8.89 14.58
CA PRO A 259 -4.97 8.81 15.50
C PRO A 259 -5.01 9.93 16.55
N ALA A 260 -3.84 10.36 17.05
CA ALA A 260 -3.69 11.44 18.05
C ALA A 260 -4.25 12.79 17.58
N HIS A 261 -4.28 13.02 16.27
CA HIS A 261 -4.54 14.33 15.65
C HIS A 261 -5.79 14.35 14.76
N ARG A 262 -6.63 13.32 14.82
CA ARG A 262 -7.89 13.27 14.06
C ARG A 262 -8.86 14.39 14.48
N GLY A 263 -9.73 14.80 13.55
CA GLY A 263 -10.75 15.83 13.80
C GLY A 263 -10.27 17.28 13.71
N ARG A 264 -9.03 17.51 13.23
CA ARG A 264 -8.37 18.83 13.24
C ARG A 264 -8.20 19.45 11.85
N LYS A 265 -8.94 18.95 10.86
CA LYS A 265 -8.87 19.40 9.46
C LYS A 265 -7.48 19.33 8.82
N ILE A 266 -6.59 18.49 9.36
CA ILE A 266 -5.26 18.23 8.78
C ILE A 266 -5.38 17.71 7.34
N MET A 267 -6.36 16.83 7.09
CA MET A 267 -6.62 16.29 5.77
C MET A 267 -7.00 17.40 4.77
N ASP A 268 -7.83 18.35 5.20
CA ASP A 268 -8.26 19.49 4.36
C ASP A 268 -7.06 20.38 4.00
N SER A 269 -6.21 20.71 4.99
CA SER A 269 -4.99 21.49 4.79
C SER A 269 -4.01 20.82 3.83
N LEU A 270 -3.79 19.51 4.01
CA LEU A 270 -2.95 18.70 3.11
C LEU A 270 -3.53 18.66 1.69
N PHE A 271 -4.85 18.50 1.57
CA PHE A 271 -5.53 18.45 0.29
C PHE A 271 -5.40 19.78 -0.46
N GLU A 272 -5.68 20.91 0.21
CA GLU A 272 -5.53 22.25 -0.36
C GLU A 272 -4.10 22.49 -0.85
N ALA A 273 -3.10 22.12 -0.06
CA ALA A 273 -1.68 22.24 -0.44
C ALA A 273 -1.33 21.40 -1.67
N LEU A 274 -1.82 20.16 -1.77
CA LEU A 274 -1.59 19.31 -2.94
C LEU A 274 -2.32 19.82 -4.19
N VAL A 275 -3.53 20.36 -4.05
CA VAL A 275 -4.26 20.98 -5.17
C VAL A 275 -3.54 22.24 -5.65
N ALA A 276 -3.08 23.09 -4.74
CA ALA A 276 -2.26 24.25 -5.09
C ALA A 276 -1.00 23.81 -5.84
N ARG A 277 -0.31 22.77 -5.34
CA ARG A 277 0.86 22.22 -6.00
C ARG A 277 0.56 21.62 -7.38
N ALA A 278 -0.56 20.93 -7.53
CA ALA A 278 -1.00 20.40 -8.82
C ALA A 278 -1.28 21.50 -9.83
N ARG A 279 -1.84 22.65 -9.39
CA ARG A 279 -2.04 23.84 -10.23
C ARG A 279 -0.73 24.50 -10.63
N GLU A 280 0.23 24.63 -9.71
CA GLU A 280 1.59 25.13 -10.01
C GLU A 280 2.31 24.24 -11.04
N MET A 281 2.06 22.93 -11.00
CA MET A 281 2.58 21.96 -11.96
C MET A 281 1.80 21.94 -13.28
N GLU A 282 0.79 22.80 -13.44
CA GLU A 282 -0.07 22.90 -14.63
C GLU A 282 -0.73 21.56 -15.00
N LEU A 283 -1.06 20.74 -13.99
CA LEU A 283 -1.75 19.47 -14.22
C LEU A 283 -3.18 19.73 -14.73
N PHE A 284 -3.62 18.91 -15.68
CA PHE A 284 -4.96 18.90 -16.25
C PHE A 284 -6.03 18.51 -15.23
N GLY A 285 -5.72 17.54 -14.36
CA GLY A 285 -6.65 17.08 -13.34
C GLY A 285 -6.06 16.08 -12.35
N LEU A 286 -6.88 15.73 -11.37
CA LEU A 286 -6.55 14.83 -10.27
C LEU A 286 -7.53 13.67 -10.22
N ALA A 287 -6.98 12.46 -10.15
CA ALA A 287 -7.75 11.26 -9.84
C ALA A 287 -7.83 11.07 -8.32
N LEU A 288 -9.03 10.78 -7.81
CA LEU A 288 -9.27 10.41 -6.42
C LEU A 288 -9.91 9.02 -6.40
N ASN A 289 -9.38 8.12 -5.57
CA ASN A 289 -9.86 6.74 -5.49
C ASN A 289 -10.33 6.40 -4.07
N PRO A 290 -11.39 7.04 -3.54
CA PRO A 290 -11.95 6.66 -2.27
C PRO A 290 -12.45 5.21 -2.28
N VAL A 291 -12.27 4.53 -1.15
CA VAL A 291 -12.70 3.14 -0.97
C VAL A 291 -14.21 3.01 -0.91
N THR A 292 -14.71 1.81 -1.21
CA THR A 292 -16.14 1.52 -1.23
C THR A 292 -16.63 0.80 0.02
N SER A 293 -15.74 0.38 0.93
CA SER A 293 -16.10 -0.19 2.24
C SER A 293 -16.79 0.82 3.16
N HIS A 294 -16.57 2.12 2.97
CA HIS A 294 -17.23 3.19 3.73
C HIS A 294 -17.43 4.47 2.91
N PRO A 295 -18.43 5.32 3.24
CA PRO A 295 -18.69 6.55 2.49
C PRO A 295 -17.83 7.76 2.93
N ILE A 296 -17.03 7.65 3.99
CA ILE A 296 -16.33 8.80 4.61
C ILE A 296 -15.41 9.52 3.62
N SER A 297 -14.46 8.82 3.01
CA SER A 297 -13.52 9.40 2.03
C SER A 297 -14.19 9.76 0.71
N GLN A 298 -15.32 9.12 0.38
CA GLN A 298 -16.11 9.47 -0.80
C GLN A 298 -16.74 10.85 -0.66
N ARG A 299 -17.33 11.17 0.50
CA ARG A 299 -17.88 12.50 0.81
C ARG A 299 -16.84 13.58 0.63
N GLN A 300 -15.69 13.41 1.29
CA GLN A 300 -14.58 14.36 1.23
C GLN A 300 -14.08 14.55 -0.21
N SER A 301 -13.94 13.47 -0.97
CA SER A 301 -13.53 13.55 -2.38
C SER A 301 -14.52 14.36 -3.22
N MET A 302 -15.83 14.23 -2.96
CA MET A 302 -16.88 14.95 -3.71
C MET A 302 -17.03 16.41 -3.27
N GLU A 303 -16.95 16.68 -1.96
CA GLU A 303 -16.94 18.05 -1.41
C GLU A 303 -15.75 18.85 -1.97
N ALA A 304 -14.63 18.18 -2.19
CA ALA A 304 -13.45 18.75 -2.83
C ALA A 304 -13.58 18.98 -4.34
N GLY A 305 -14.69 18.57 -4.98
CA GLY A 305 -14.93 18.73 -6.42
C GLY A 305 -14.61 17.49 -7.25
N GLY A 306 -14.25 16.36 -6.62
CA GLY A 306 -14.06 15.09 -7.30
C GLY A 306 -15.40 14.46 -7.72
N LYS A 307 -15.48 14.05 -8.98
CA LYS A 307 -16.74 13.56 -9.55
C LYS A 307 -16.65 12.10 -9.96
N PRO A 308 -17.57 11.23 -9.50
CA PRO A 308 -17.51 9.82 -9.85
C PRO A 308 -17.61 9.58 -11.35
N CYS A 309 -16.75 8.73 -11.88
CA CYS A 309 -16.70 8.38 -13.30
C CYS A 309 -16.34 6.92 -13.57
N GLY A 310 -15.94 6.16 -12.54
CA GLY A 310 -15.72 4.73 -12.65
C GLY A 310 -15.81 3.99 -11.32
N LEU A 311 -15.86 2.67 -11.40
CA LEU A 311 -15.93 1.76 -10.26
C LEU A 311 -14.90 0.64 -10.47
N ASP A 312 -13.74 0.76 -9.81
CA ASP A 312 -12.67 -0.23 -9.87
C ASP A 312 -12.96 -1.37 -8.87
N LEU A 313 -13.76 -2.35 -9.30
CA LEU A 313 -14.14 -3.49 -8.46
C LEU A 313 -12.96 -4.40 -8.13
N ALA A 314 -12.83 -4.85 -6.87
CA ALA A 314 -11.77 -5.76 -6.42
C ALA A 314 -10.33 -5.25 -6.71
N ALA A 315 -10.15 -3.93 -6.71
CA ALA A 315 -8.93 -3.22 -7.09
C ALA A 315 -7.68 -3.64 -6.29
N CYS A 316 -7.82 -4.00 -5.02
CA CYS A 316 -6.71 -4.51 -4.22
C CYS A 316 -7.16 -5.61 -3.23
N PRO A 317 -6.21 -6.37 -2.64
CA PRO A 317 -6.52 -7.32 -1.59
C PRO A 317 -7.33 -6.69 -0.45
N PRO A 318 -8.04 -7.52 0.35
CA PRO A 318 -8.86 -7.06 1.46
C PRO A 318 -8.10 -6.06 2.36
N ARG A 319 -8.72 -4.91 2.65
CA ARG A 319 -8.11 -3.85 3.48
C ARG A 319 -8.66 -3.84 4.89
N GLN A 320 -7.78 -3.54 5.84
CA GLN A 320 -8.13 -3.35 7.24
C GLN A 320 -7.91 -1.88 7.62
N PHE A 321 -8.86 -1.33 8.37
CA PHE A 321 -8.85 0.08 8.78
C PHE A 321 -8.77 0.16 10.31
N LYS A 322 -7.58 0.42 10.84
CA LYS A 322 -7.37 0.48 12.28
C LYS A 322 -7.97 1.77 12.87
N GLY A 323 -8.71 1.60 13.97
CA GLY A 323 -9.28 2.71 14.74
C GLY A 323 -10.42 3.47 14.05
N LEU A 324 -11.05 2.92 13.01
CA LEU A 324 -12.27 3.48 12.39
C LEU A 324 -13.56 2.82 12.91
N GLY A 325 -13.46 1.90 13.89
CA GLY A 325 -14.61 1.16 14.41
C GLY A 325 -15.24 0.18 13.41
N LEU A 326 -14.48 -0.18 12.36
CA LEU A 326 -14.87 -1.15 11.33
C LEU A 326 -14.28 -2.51 11.72
N ASP A 327 -14.81 -3.13 12.78
CA ASP A 327 -14.25 -4.36 13.38
C ASP A 327 -14.56 -5.64 12.58
N ASP A 328 -15.31 -5.53 11.47
CA ASP A 328 -15.58 -6.65 10.59
C ASP A 328 -14.35 -6.99 9.75
N LYS A 329 -13.91 -8.26 9.79
CA LYS A 329 -12.91 -8.78 8.85
C LYS A 329 -13.37 -8.50 7.42
N PRO A 330 -12.48 -7.96 6.55
CA PRO A 330 -12.88 -7.60 5.20
C PRO A 330 -13.29 -8.86 4.44
N ARG A 331 -14.54 -8.85 3.95
CA ARG A 331 -15.22 -10.02 3.39
C ARG A 331 -14.82 -10.33 1.95
N GLN A 332 -14.23 -9.35 1.27
CA GLN A 332 -13.79 -9.44 -0.12
C GLN A 332 -12.68 -8.43 -0.41
N ARG A 333 -12.13 -8.50 -1.63
CA ARG A 333 -11.19 -7.52 -2.18
C ARG A 333 -11.82 -6.13 -2.17
N GLU A 334 -11.04 -5.12 -1.82
CA GLU A 334 -11.53 -3.74 -1.73
C GLU A 334 -11.68 -3.12 -3.12
N SER A 335 -12.71 -2.29 -3.28
CA SER A 335 -12.98 -1.55 -4.52
C SER A 335 -12.80 -0.06 -4.31
N TYR A 336 -12.61 0.66 -5.41
CA TYR A 336 -12.56 2.12 -5.41
C TYR A 336 -13.70 2.70 -6.24
N LEU A 337 -14.29 3.76 -5.72
CA LEU A 337 -15.05 4.69 -6.56
C LEU A 337 -14.04 5.62 -7.21
N HIS A 338 -13.84 5.50 -8.51
CA HIS A 338 -12.96 6.39 -9.25
C HIS A 338 -13.65 7.73 -9.45
N CYS A 339 -13.07 8.78 -8.85
CA CYS A 339 -13.50 10.16 -9.01
C CYS A 339 -12.42 10.95 -9.75
N PHE A 340 -12.85 11.93 -10.52
CA PHE A 340 -11.95 12.83 -11.24
C PHE A 340 -12.30 14.29 -10.98
N MET A 341 -11.26 15.12 -10.83
CA MET A 341 -11.38 16.56 -10.65
C MET A 341 -10.52 17.29 -11.68
N TYR A 342 -11.15 18.08 -12.53
CA TYR A 342 -10.45 18.95 -13.46
C TYR A 342 -9.85 20.16 -12.74
N LEU A 343 -8.60 20.52 -13.08
CA LEU A 343 -7.95 21.74 -12.59
C LEU A 343 -7.99 22.87 -13.62
N THR A 344 -8.18 22.51 -14.89
CA THR A 344 -8.39 23.41 -16.03
C THR A 344 -9.69 23.04 -16.75
N THR A 345 -10.27 23.97 -17.51
CA THR A 345 -11.48 23.68 -18.28
C THR A 345 -11.20 22.57 -19.31
N PRO A 346 -11.92 21.43 -19.25
CA PRO A 346 -11.63 20.32 -20.15
C PRO A 346 -12.07 20.64 -21.59
N PRO A 347 -11.31 20.21 -22.62
CA PRO A 347 -11.76 20.28 -23.99
C PRO A 347 -12.92 19.31 -24.24
N VAL A 348 -13.63 19.50 -25.35
CA VAL A 348 -14.68 18.57 -25.78
C VAL A 348 -14.07 17.17 -25.96
N ALA A 349 -14.72 16.15 -25.40
CA ALA A 349 -14.29 14.76 -25.47
C ALA A 349 -14.73 14.11 -26.79
N ARG A 350 -13.82 13.40 -27.46
CA ARG A 350 -14.15 12.47 -28.54
C ARG A 350 -14.32 11.08 -27.96
N VAL A 351 -15.46 10.46 -28.21
CA VAL A 351 -15.87 9.24 -27.49
C VAL A 351 -16.53 8.25 -28.45
N HIS A 352 -15.90 7.11 -28.65
CA HIS A 352 -16.42 5.99 -29.42
C HIS A 352 -16.69 4.81 -28.48
N VAL A 353 -17.97 4.53 -28.24
CA VAL A 353 -18.42 3.40 -27.39
C VAL A 353 -19.52 2.60 -28.08
N PRO A 354 -19.69 1.31 -27.73
CA PRO A 354 -20.83 0.52 -28.18
C PRO A 354 -22.16 1.21 -27.83
N ALA A 355 -23.18 1.05 -28.67
CA ALA A 355 -24.48 1.71 -28.50
C ALA A 355 -25.09 1.47 -27.12
N ARG A 356 -24.88 0.26 -26.56
CA ARG A 356 -25.34 -0.15 -25.22
C ARG A 356 -24.77 0.72 -24.09
N HIS A 357 -23.54 1.22 -24.22
CA HIS A 357 -22.90 2.01 -23.17
C HIS A 357 -23.16 3.51 -23.28
N ARG A 358 -23.72 3.95 -24.41
CA ARG A 358 -23.87 5.38 -24.75
C ARG A 358 -24.57 6.17 -23.63
N GLU A 359 -25.72 5.68 -23.15
CA GLU A 359 -26.49 6.38 -22.12
C GLU A 359 -25.69 6.56 -20.82
N MET A 360 -25.02 5.51 -20.33
CA MET A 360 -24.21 5.61 -19.10
C MET A 360 -22.99 6.51 -19.31
N VAL A 361 -22.34 6.41 -20.46
CA VAL A 361 -21.17 7.23 -20.81
C VAL A 361 -21.55 8.71 -20.90
N GLU A 362 -22.66 9.06 -21.54
CA GLU A 362 -23.21 10.43 -21.57
C GLU A 362 -23.52 10.94 -20.15
N ARG A 363 -24.09 10.10 -19.29
CA ARG A 363 -24.32 10.45 -17.88
C ARG A 363 -23.03 10.67 -17.10
N ILE A 364 -21.97 9.90 -17.36
CA ILE A 364 -20.65 10.11 -16.76
C ILE A 364 -20.06 11.45 -17.22
N TYR A 365 -20.10 11.77 -18.51
CA TYR A 365 -19.60 13.04 -19.03
C TYR A 365 -20.40 14.25 -18.53
N ALA A 366 -21.72 14.12 -18.45
CA ALA A 366 -22.58 15.13 -17.84
C ALA A 366 -22.23 15.33 -16.36
N ASN A 367 -22.01 14.24 -15.60
CA ASN A 367 -21.55 14.34 -14.21
C ASN A 367 -20.20 15.05 -14.14
N LEU A 368 -19.26 14.74 -15.04
CA LEU A 368 -17.93 15.36 -15.14
C LEU A 368 -17.94 16.84 -15.56
N ASP A 369 -19.09 17.43 -15.93
CA ASP A 369 -19.20 18.74 -16.60
C ASP A 369 -18.30 18.87 -17.85
N ARG A 370 -18.19 17.80 -18.64
CA ARG A 370 -17.41 17.80 -19.87
C ARG A 370 -18.28 17.51 -21.08
N LEU A 371 -18.18 18.37 -22.10
CA LEU A 371 -18.90 18.21 -23.36
C LEU A 371 -18.34 17.04 -24.17
N VAL A 372 -19.21 16.36 -24.92
CA VAL A 372 -18.86 15.26 -25.83
C VAL A 372 -19.15 15.68 -27.27
N GLU A 373 -18.24 15.38 -28.19
CA GLU A 373 -18.44 15.61 -29.62
C GLU A 373 -19.63 14.76 -30.12
N PRO A 374 -20.55 15.31 -30.93
CA PRO A 374 -21.55 14.50 -31.61
C PRO A 374 -20.85 13.44 -32.47
N LEU A 375 -21.20 12.17 -32.26
CA LEU A 375 -20.66 11.07 -33.06
C LEU A 375 -20.96 11.32 -34.55
N PRO A 376 -19.97 11.20 -35.46
CA PRO A 376 -20.22 11.30 -36.89
C PRO A 376 -21.20 10.20 -37.31
N LEU A 377 -22.14 10.53 -38.20
CA LEU A 377 -23.14 9.60 -38.75
C LEU A 377 -22.51 8.46 -39.56
N THR A 378 -21.26 8.61 -39.97
CA THR A 378 -20.49 7.65 -40.76
C THR A 378 -19.31 7.14 -39.94
N ALA A 379 -19.14 5.81 -39.90
CA ALA A 379 -17.96 5.19 -39.32
C ALA A 379 -16.70 5.70 -40.03
N THR A 380 -15.79 6.30 -39.29
CA THR A 380 -14.44 6.59 -39.79
C THR A 380 -13.74 5.26 -40.02
N GLU A 381 -13.19 5.06 -41.23
CA GLU A 381 -12.38 3.88 -41.49
C GLU A 381 -11.19 3.84 -40.51
N PRO A 382 -10.84 2.65 -39.99
CA PRO A 382 -9.66 2.51 -39.14
C PRO A 382 -8.43 3.03 -39.89
N ASP A 383 -7.63 3.86 -39.22
CA ASP A 383 -6.30 4.20 -39.71
C ASP A 383 -5.53 2.87 -39.85
N GLY A 384 -5.12 2.51 -41.07
CA GLY A 384 -4.61 1.17 -41.42
C GLY A 384 -3.33 0.75 -40.67
N ALA A 385 -2.79 1.62 -39.82
CA ALA A 385 -1.69 1.36 -38.90
C ALA A 385 -1.97 0.15 -37.98
N PRO A 386 -0.93 -0.62 -37.61
CA PRO A 386 -1.08 -1.75 -36.71
C PRO A 386 -1.44 -1.30 -35.29
N GLY A 387 -2.29 -2.08 -34.62
CA GLY A 387 -2.60 -1.91 -33.19
C GLY A 387 -1.34 -1.92 -32.30
N ASP A 388 -1.45 -1.28 -31.14
CA ASP A 388 -0.41 -1.24 -30.11
C ASP A 388 -1.05 -1.40 -28.73
N TYR A 389 -0.49 -2.29 -27.93
CA TYR A 389 -0.92 -2.55 -26.55
C TYR A 389 0.26 -2.93 -25.67
N SER A 390 0.06 -2.79 -24.36
CA SER A 390 1.01 -3.19 -23.33
C SER A 390 0.31 -4.01 -22.26
N VAL A 391 1.08 -4.90 -21.61
CA VAL A 391 0.58 -5.76 -20.54
C VAL A 391 1.45 -5.54 -19.31
N SER A 392 0.80 -5.39 -18.16
CA SER A 392 1.48 -5.28 -16.87
C SER A 392 0.78 -6.15 -15.83
N PHE A 393 1.55 -6.63 -14.86
CA PHE A 393 1.04 -7.42 -13.75
C PHE A 393 1.64 -6.92 -12.44
N ASP A 394 0.78 -6.56 -11.51
CA ASP A 394 1.17 -6.24 -10.14
C ASP A 394 0.94 -7.48 -9.25
N MET A 395 2.04 -8.11 -8.85
CA MET A 395 2.03 -9.29 -7.98
C MET A 395 1.45 -8.99 -6.59
N GLY A 396 1.72 -7.81 -6.03
CA GLY A 396 1.25 -7.43 -4.69
C GLY A 396 -0.26 -7.20 -4.66
N LEU A 397 -0.82 -6.68 -5.76
CA LEU A 397 -2.25 -6.51 -5.94
C LEU A 397 -2.92 -7.74 -6.57
N LYS A 398 -2.16 -8.65 -7.17
CA LYS A 398 -2.66 -9.71 -8.05
C LYS A 398 -3.57 -9.14 -9.15
N LYS A 399 -3.14 -8.04 -9.76
CA LYS A 399 -3.91 -7.27 -10.75
C LYS A 399 -3.15 -7.24 -12.07
N GLY A 400 -3.80 -7.72 -13.13
CA GLY A 400 -3.34 -7.55 -14.51
C GLY A 400 -3.97 -6.33 -15.15
N VAL A 401 -3.21 -5.61 -15.98
CA VAL A 401 -3.72 -4.50 -16.80
C VAL A 401 -3.19 -4.65 -18.21
N ILE A 402 -4.11 -4.67 -19.18
CA ILE A 402 -3.82 -4.59 -20.60
C ILE A 402 -4.24 -3.19 -21.06
N ARG A 403 -3.28 -2.40 -21.54
CA ARG A 403 -3.52 -1.03 -22.01
C ARG A 403 -3.34 -0.96 -23.52
N VAL A 404 -4.42 -0.68 -24.23
CA VAL A 404 -4.41 -0.45 -25.67
C VAL A 404 -4.05 1.01 -25.94
N ARG A 405 -2.97 1.26 -26.66
CA ARG A 405 -2.57 2.61 -27.12
C ARG A 405 -3.14 2.92 -28.49
N ARG A 406 -3.17 1.93 -29.39
CA ARG A 406 -3.83 2.01 -30.69
C ARG A 406 -4.78 0.85 -30.88
N ALA A 407 -6.07 1.14 -30.99
CA ALA A 407 -7.14 0.19 -31.17
C ALA A 407 -7.17 -0.34 -32.62
N ASP A 408 -7.33 -1.65 -32.73
CA ASP A 408 -7.33 -2.42 -33.97
C ASP A 408 -7.95 -3.77 -33.64
N GLU A 409 -8.85 -4.31 -34.46
CA GLU A 409 -9.46 -5.62 -34.20
C GLU A 409 -8.44 -6.76 -34.33
N ARG A 410 -7.41 -6.61 -35.17
CA ARG A 410 -6.44 -7.67 -35.50
C ARG A 410 -5.61 -8.16 -34.31
N GLN A 411 -5.44 -7.32 -33.28
CA GLN A 411 -4.72 -7.65 -32.04
C GLN A 411 -5.58 -8.39 -31.01
N TRP A 412 -6.88 -8.60 -31.26
CA TRP A 412 -7.77 -9.20 -30.26
C TRP A 412 -7.32 -10.60 -29.82
N SER A 413 -6.84 -11.45 -30.73
CA SER A 413 -6.38 -12.80 -30.41
C SER A 413 -5.24 -12.79 -29.38
N GLU A 414 -4.30 -11.86 -29.53
CA GLU A 414 -3.16 -11.69 -28.62
C GLU A 414 -3.59 -11.08 -27.27
N ILE A 415 -4.44 -10.04 -27.29
CA ILE A 415 -5.01 -9.42 -26.08
C ILE A 415 -5.77 -10.47 -25.27
N ARG A 416 -6.60 -11.28 -25.93
CA ARG A 416 -7.34 -12.38 -25.28
C ARG A 416 -6.39 -13.39 -24.67
N ARG A 417 -5.31 -13.76 -25.38
CA ARG A 417 -4.30 -14.68 -24.86
C ARG A 417 -3.59 -14.10 -23.64
N ALA A 418 -3.16 -12.85 -23.68
CA ALA A 418 -2.54 -12.16 -22.55
C ALA A 418 -3.47 -12.10 -21.33
N ALA A 419 -4.76 -11.84 -21.54
CA ALA A 419 -5.76 -11.84 -20.47
C ALA A 419 -5.93 -13.22 -19.81
N ILE A 420 -5.82 -14.30 -20.58
CA ILE A 420 -5.85 -15.67 -20.07
C ILE A 420 -4.56 -15.96 -19.28
N ASP A 421 -3.39 -15.66 -19.85
CA ASP A 421 -2.09 -15.92 -19.21
C ASP A 421 -1.94 -15.14 -17.89
N LEU A 422 -2.47 -13.92 -17.81
CA LEU A 422 -2.52 -13.14 -16.56
C LEU A 422 -3.25 -13.89 -15.45
N VAL A 423 -4.36 -14.57 -15.76
CA VAL A 423 -5.15 -15.31 -14.76
C VAL A 423 -4.55 -16.67 -14.49
N GLU A 424 -4.32 -17.47 -15.53
CA GLU A 424 -3.94 -18.89 -15.40
C GLU A 424 -2.47 -19.10 -15.02
N ILE A 425 -1.58 -18.22 -15.47
CA ILE A 425 -0.13 -18.36 -15.25
C ILE A 425 0.35 -17.39 -14.17
N ALA A 426 0.02 -16.10 -14.29
CA ALA A 426 0.51 -15.09 -13.34
C ALA A 426 -0.31 -15.05 -12.02
N GLY A 427 -1.50 -15.66 -11.99
CA GLY A 427 -2.35 -15.71 -10.80
C GLY A 427 -3.08 -14.39 -10.51
N ALA A 428 -3.39 -13.60 -11.54
CA ALA A 428 -4.20 -12.41 -11.40
C ALA A 428 -5.63 -12.76 -10.96
N GLU A 429 -6.07 -12.15 -9.86
CA GLU A 429 -7.45 -12.27 -9.38
C GLU A 429 -8.40 -11.28 -10.07
N LYS A 430 -7.81 -10.30 -10.78
CA LYS A 430 -8.50 -9.27 -11.56
C LYS A 430 -7.67 -8.91 -12.79
N VAL A 431 -8.33 -8.71 -13.93
CA VAL A 431 -7.73 -8.15 -15.15
C VAL A 431 -8.54 -6.95 -15.62
N ASP A 432 -7.87 -5.85 -15.91
CA ASP A 432 -8.44 -4.68 -16.59
C ASP A 432 -7.97 -4.60 -18.04
N ILE A 433 -8.85 -4.17 -18.93
CA ILE A 433 -8.52 -3.70 -20.28
C ILE A 433 -8.86 -2.21 -20.36
N ASP A 434 -7.85 -1.38 -20.62
CA ASP A 434 -8.00 0.06 -20.89
C ASP A 434 -8.03 0.29 -22.40
N LEU A 435 -9.14 0.87 -22.92
CA LEU A 435 -9.36 1.16 -24.33
C LEU A 435 -9.48 2.68 -24.59
N PRO A 436 -8.79 3.26 -25.60
CA PRO A 436 -8.76 4.70 -25.85
C PRO A 436 -10.07 5.18 -26.48
N LEU A 437 -10.83 6.02 -25.80
CA LEU A 437 -12.18 6.43 -26.25
C LEU A 437 -12.18 7.30 -27.50
N ALA A 438 -11.08 7.98 -27.82
CA ALA A 438 -10.99 8.84 -28.99
C ALA A 438 -10.92 8.07 -30.32
N GLN A 439 -10.73 6.75 -30.29
CA GLN A 439 -10.42 5.93 -31.47
C GLN A 439 -11.64 5.15 -31.98
N ALA A 440 -11.87 5.20 -33.30
CA ALA A 440 -13.03 4.60 -33.94
C ALA A 440 -13.13 3.06 -33.80
N ALA A 441 -12.00 2.38 -33.61
CA ALA A 441 -11.94 0.92 -33.43
C ALA A 441 -12.24 0.46 -31.99
N THR A 442 -12.35 1.38 -31.02
CA THR A 442 -12.60 1.05 -29.61
C THR A 442 -13.90 0.29 -29.36
N PRO A 443 -15.06 0.62 -30.00
CA PRO A 443 -16.27 -0.16 -29.85
C PRO A 443 -16.11 -1.64 -30.23
N ILE A 444 -15.32 -1.93 -31.28
CA ILE A 444 -15.10 -3.31 -31.75
C ILE A 444 -14.34 -4.10 -30.68
N LEU A 445 -13.21 -3.55 -30.17
CA LEU A 445 -12.46 -4.20 -29.11
C LEU A 445 -13.25 -4.32 -27.80
N CYS A 446 -14.12 -3.34 -27.51
CA CYS A 446 -14.99 -3.39 -26.35
C CYS A 446 -15.95 -4.58 -26.43
N GLU A 447 -16.64 -4.78 -27.55
CA GLU A 447 -17.57 -5.89 -27.73
C GLU A 447 -16.85 -7.25 -27.67
N ARG A 448 -15.66 -7.36 -28.28
CA ARG A 448 -14.83 -8.56 -28.18
C ARG A 448 -14.39 -8.88 -26.75
N ALA A 449 -14.00 -7.85 -25.98
CA ALA A 449 -13.66 -8.01 -24.57
C ALA A 449 -14.86 -8.48 -23.75
N GLU A 450 -16.06 -7.95 -24.01
CA GLU A 450 -17.28 -8.39 -23.35
C GLU A 450 -17.66 -9.84 -23.66
N GLU A 451 -17.49 -10.28 -24.91
CA GLU A 451 -17.64 -11.69 -25.30
C GLU A 451 -16.68 -12.61 -24.52
N ALA A 452 -15.53 -12.09 -24.08
CA ALA A 452 -14.55 -12.81 -23.25
C ALA A 452 -14.74 -12.62 -21.73
N GLY A 453 -15.90 -12.13 -21.31
CA GLY A 453 -16.29 -12.02 -19.91
C GLY A 453 -15.78 -10.77 -19.19
N PHE A 454 -15.30 -9.76 -19.93
CA PHE A 454 -15.07 -8.43 -19.36
C PHE A 454 -16.37 -7.63 -19.29
N PHE A 455 -16.46 -6.70 -18.36
CA PHE A 455 -17.63 -5.83 -18.20
C PHE A 455 -17.21 -4.38 -17.95
N PHE A 456 -18.10 -3.45 -18.30
CA PHE A 456 -17.91 -2.02 -18.12
C PHE A 456 -17.57 -1.66 -16.66
N ALA A 457 -16.47 -0.93 -16.44
CA ALA A 457 -16.08 -0.41 -15.14
C ALA A 457 -16.20 1.11 -15.03
N GLY A 458 -16.09 1.84 -16.14
CA GLY A 458 -16.18 3.30 -16.15
C GLY A 458 -15.18 3.98 -17.08
N ILE A 459 -15.05 5.29 -16.89
CA ILE A 459 -14.19 6.16 -17.68
C ILE A 459 -13.06 6.68 -16.78
N TRP A 460 -11.84 6.63 -17.31
CA TRP A 460 -10.64 7.21 -16.72
C TRP A 460 -10.21 8.42 -17.57
N PRO A 461 -10.59 9.65 -17.15
CA PRO A 461 -10.24 10.85 -17.90
C PRO A 461 -8.74 10.96 -18.12
N HIS A 462 -8.34 11.35 -19.34
CA HIS A 462 -6.94 11.49 -19.77
C HIS A 462 -6.04 10.25 -19.49
N GLY A 463 -6.64 9.06 -19.44
CA GLY A 463 -5.89 7.80 -19.29
C GLY A 463 -5.17 7.34 -20.55
N ALA A 464 -5.49 7.94 -21.71
CA ALA A 464 -4.87 7.69 -23.01
C ALA A 464 -4.11 8.93 -23.49
N GLU A 465 -3.15 8.75 -24.39
CA GLU A 465 -2.39 9.86 -25.00
C GLU A 465 -3.31 10.82 -25.79
N ASP A 466 -4.39 10.31 -26.36
CA ASP A 466 -5.36 11.03 -27.18
C ASP A 466 -6.67 11.37 -26.44
N GLY A 467 -6.74 11.14 -25.13
CA GLY A 467 -7.89 11.51 -24.30
C GLY A 467 -8.25 10.48 -23.23
N ASP A 468 -9.53 10.17 -23.12
CA ASP A 468 -10.05 9.37 -22.02
C ASP A 468 -9.98 7.87 -22.32
N MET A 469 -9.93 7.06 -21.28
CA MET A 469 -9.95 5.59 -21.38
C MET A 469 -11.29 5.02 -20.91
N LEU A 470 -11.82 4.06 -21.65
CA LEU A 470 -12.82 3.12 -21.16
C LEU A 470 -12.09 1.98 -20.47
N ARG A 471 -12.45 1.68 -19.22
CA ARG A 471 -11.97 0.48 -18.54
C ARG A 471 -13.03 -0.61 -18.56
N LEU A 472 -12.60 -1.80 -18.95
CA LEU A 472 -13.34 -3.03 -18.79
C LEU A 472 -12.64 -3.91 -17.77
N THR A 473 -13.39 -4.58 -16.90
CA THR A 473 -12.84 -5.44 -15.84
C THR A 473 -13.33 -6.87 -16.03
N ARG A 474 -12.47 -7.84 -15.71
CA ARG A 474 -12.83 -9.24 -15.49
C ARG A 474 -12.30 -9.69 -14.13
N LEU A 475 -13.13 -10.41 -13.37
CA LEU A 475 -12.80 -10.93 -12.04
C LEU A 475 -12.63 -12.44 -12.10
N ALA A 476 -11.59 -12.96 -11.44
CA ALA A 476 -11.34 -14.41 -11.37
C ALA A 476 -12.14 -15.10 -10.25
N ALA A 477 -12.74 -14.32 -9.34
CA ALA A 477 -13.52 -14.80 -8.21
C ALA A 477 -14.89 -14.10 -8.17
N PRO A 478 -15.93 -14.76 -7.59
CA PRO A 478 -17.21 -14.13 -7.34
C PRO A 478 -17.07 -12.84 -6.52
N PHE A 479 -17.91 -11.85 -6.81
CA PHE A 479 -17.88 -10.55 -6.15
C PHE A 479 -19.29 -10.11 -5.76
N ASP A 480 -19.47 -9.68 -4.52
CA ASP A 480 -20.76 -9.23 -4.01
C ASP A 480 -20.82 -7.69 -3.96
N LEU A 481 -21.68 -7.13 -4.81
CA LEU A 481 -21.93 -5.69 -4.87
C LEU A 481 -22.69 -5.17 -3.63
N GLY A 482 -23.37 -6.04 -2.88
CA GLY A 482 -24.08 -5.69 -1.65
C GLY A 482 -23.15 -5.25 -0.52
N HIS A 483 -21.84 -5.49 -0.62
CA HIS A 483 -20.84 -4.98 0.31
C HIS A 483 -20.38 -3.55 0.02
N LEU A 484 -20.72 -2.99 -1.14
CA LEU A 484 -20.37 -1.60 -1.46
C LEU A 484 -21.20 -0.62 -0.62
N ARG A 485 -20.57 0.47 -0.17
CA ARG A 485 -21.16 1.56 0.61
C ARG A 485 -20.88 2.87 -0.11
N LEU A 486 -21.77 3.21 -1.05
CA LEU A 486 -21.61 4.35 -1.95
C LEU A 486 -22.38 5.57 -1.44
N HIS A 487 -21.73 6.73 -1.50
CA HIS A 487 -22.27 7.94 -0.88
C HIS A 487 -23.35 8.66 -1.72
N SER A 488 -23.20 8.73 -3.05
CA SER A 488 -24.05 9.57 -3.90
C SER A 488 -25.00 8.77 -4.80
N ASP A 489 -26.10 9.39 -5.20
CA ASP A 489 -27.09 8.80 -6.12
C ASP A 489 -26.46 8.39 -7.45
N PHE A 490 -25.57 9.23 -7.99
CA PHE A 490 -24.84 8.91 -9.21
C PHE A 490 -23.91 7.71 -9.03
N ALA A 491 -23.19 7.62 -7.91
CA ALA A 491 -22.34 6.46 -7.62
C ALA A 491 -23.15 5.16 -7.51
N ASN A 492 -24.32 5.20 -6.87
CA ASN A 492 -25.24 4.06 -6.81
C ASN A 492 -25.74 3.67 -8.20
N ALA A 493 -26.16 4.64 -9.03
CA ALA A 493 -26.60 4.36 -10.38
C ALA A 493 -25.50 3.78 -11.29
N LEU A 494 -24.25 4.25 -11.12
CA LEU A 494 -23.08 3.69 -11.79
C LEU A 494 -22.83 2.25 -11.33
N SER A 495 -22.89 1.98 -10.03
CA SER A 495 -22.75 0.62 -9.48
C SER A 495 -23.83 -0.34 -9.97
N ASP A 496 -25.08 0.11 -10.04
CA ASP A 496 -26.18 -0.70 -10.57
C ASP A 496 -25.95 -1.07 -12.04
N TYR A 497 -25.43 -0.13 -12.82
CA TYR A 497 -25.09 -0.36 -14.21
C TYR A 497 -23.93 -1.34 -14.36
N VAL A 498 -22.80 -1.09 -13.67
CA VAL A 498 -21.65 -2.00 -13.62
C VAL A 498 -22.08 -3.41 -13.19
N GLY A 499 -22.98 -3.51 -12.22
CA GLY A 499 -23.50 -4.79 -11.74
C GLY A 499 -24.37 -5.54 -12.74
N ARG A 500 -25.15 -4.84 -13.57
CA ARG A 500 -25.87 -5.46 -14.69
C ARG A 500 -24.89 -5.98 -15.75
N GLU A 501 -23.87 -5.20 -16.08
CA GLU A 501 -22.86 -5.59 -17.06
C GLU A 501 -21.99 -6.75 -16.57
N MET A 502 -21.63 -6.78 -15.29
CA MET A 502 -20.93 -7.91 -14.66
C MET A 502 -21.74 -9.20 -14.74
N LYS A 503 -23.05 -9.15 -14.45
CA LYS A 503 -23.94 -10.31 -14.58
C LYS A 503 -24.05 -10.77 -16.03
N ARG A 504 -24.17 -9.83 -16.97
CA ARG A 504 -24.26 -10.12 -18.40
C ARG A 504 -23.00 -10.82 -18.93
N ALA A 505 -21.82 -10.30 -18.60
CA ALA A 505 -20.53 -10.87 -19.00
C ALA A 505 -20.27 -12.25 -18.36
N GLY A 506 -20.86 -12.52 -17.19
CA GLY A 506 -20.77 -13.81 -16.50
C GLY A 506 -21.72 -14.90 -17.01
N LEU A 507 -22.66 -14.59 -17.92
CA LEU A 507 -23.51 -15.60 -18.55
C LEU A 507 -22.71 -16.31 -19.65
N PRO A 508 -22.72 -17.67 -19.73
CA PRO A 508 -22.13 -18.36 -20.86
C PRO A 508 -22.81 -17.87 -22.15
N ALA A 509 -22.01 -17.58 -23.17
CA ALA A 509 -22.51 -17.16 -24.47
C ALA A 509 -23.52 -18.20 -24.97
N SER A 510 -24.80 -17.84 -25.00
CA SER A 510 -25.84 -18.69 -25.57
C SER A 510 -25.72 -18.66 -27.09
N GLY A 511 -24.94 -19.60 -27.66
CA GLY A 511 -24.76 -19.77 -29.10
C GLY A 511 -24.20 -21.16 -29.44
N PRO A 512 -24.64 -21.80 -30.54
CA PRO A 512 -24.61 -23.25 -30.69
C PRO A 512 -23.34 -23.80 -31.35
N ASP A 513 -22.15 -23.30 -31.01
CA ASP A 513 -20.88 -23.85 -31.53
C ASP A 513 -19.74 -23.62 -30.51
N ALA A 514 -19.78 -24.40 -29.41
CA ALA A 514 -18.67 -24.55 -28.47
C ALA A 514 -17.77 -25.73 -28.87
#